data_AF-A0A7C6B8P5-F1
#
_entry.id   AF-A0A7C6B8P5-F1
#
_cell.length_a   1.000
_cell.length_b   1.000
_cell.length_c   1.000
_cell.angle_alpha   90.00
_cell.angle_beta   90.00
_cell.angle_gamma   90.00
#
_symmetry.space_group_name_H-M   'P 1'
#
loop_
_entity.id
_entity.type
_entity.pdbx_description
1 polymer ?
#
loop_
_entity_poly.entity_id
_entity_poly.type
_entity_poly.pdbx_seq_one_letter_code
_entity_poly.pdbx_strand_id
1 'polypeptide(L)' 'MNKETYLKNVEILKKWAYAYYVEDNPIATDEEYDKLYHEVLEYETLNSDEVAEDSPTKRVG' A
#
# COMPACT_ATOMS: atom_id res chain seq x y z
N MET A 1 -13.53 -0.06 3.88
CA MET A 1 -12.36 -0.44 4.69
C MET A 1 -12.38 0.34 6.00
N ASN A 2 -11.87 -0.17 7.11
CA ASN A 2 -11.68 0.60 8.35
C ASN A 2 -10.18 0.98 8.51
N LYS A 3 -9.87 1.93 9.39
CA LYS A 3 -8.51 2.43 9.60
C LYS A 3 -7.49 1.35 9.97
N GLU A 4 -7.89 0.35 10.76
CA GLU A 4 -6.98 -0.72 11.16
C GLU A 4 -6.60 -1.61 9.96
N THR A 5 -7.58 -1.97 9.12
CA THR A 5 -7.35 -2.70 7.88
C THR A 5 -6.51 -1.87 6.90
N TYR A 6 -6.78 -0.56 6.80
CA TYR A 6 -5.97 0.36 5.99
C TYR A 6 -4.50 0.32 6.38
N LEU A 7 -4.18 0.52 7.67
CA LEU A 7 -2.81 0.52 8.16
C LEU A 7 -2.12 -0.84 7.91
N LYS A 8 -2.85 -1.95 8.05
CA LYS A 8 -2.35 -3.29 7.72
C LYS A 8 -2.02 -3.41 6.22
N ASN A 9 -2.90 -2.95 5.34
CA ASN A 9 -2.70 -3.00 3.89
C ASN A 9 -1.51 -2.14 3.45
N VAL A 10 -1.35 -0.94 4.02
CA VAL A 10 -0.18 -0.07 3.80
C VAL A 10 1.12 -0.77 4.20
N GLU A 11 1.15 -1.43 5.36
CA GLU A 11 2.31 -2.19 5.81
C GLU A 11 2.62 -3.39 4.91
N ILE A 12 1.59 -4.05 4.36
CA ILE A 12 1.77 -5.13 3.38
C ILE A 12 2.38 -4.59 2.09
N LEU A 13 1.86 -3.50 1.53
CA LEU A 13 2.42 -2.86 0.33
C LEU A 13 3.89 -2.45 0.55
N LYS A 14 4.23 -1.91 1.73
CA LYS A 14 5.61 -1.57 2.09
C LYS A 14 6.50 -2.81 2.13
N LYS A 15 6.03 -3.91 2.70
CA LYS A 15 6.75 -5.19 2.71
C LYS A 15 6.95 -5.75 1.31
N TRP A 16 5.93 -5.71 0.46
CA TRP A 16 6.03 -6.17 -0.92
C TRP A 16 7.02 -5.34 -1.72
N ALA A 17 6.96 -4.02 -1.61
CA ALA A 17 7.92 -3.12 -2.23
C ALA A 17 9.35 -3.38 -1.71
N TYR A 18 9.53 -3.56 -0.40
CA TYR A 18 10.84 -3.90 0.18
C TYR A 18 11.37 -5.24 -0.35
N ALA A 19 10.53 -6.27 -0.40
CA ALA A 19 10.90 -7.59 -0.90
C ALA A 19 11.30 -7.54 -2.39
N TYR A 20 10.60 -6.73 -3.20
CA TYR A 20 10.89 -6.52 -4.62
C TYR A 20 12.19 -5.71 -4.83
N TYR A 21 12.31 -4.54 -4.20
CA TYR A 21 13.41 -3.60 -4.47
C TYR A 21 14.68 -3.84 -3.65
N VAL A 22 14.56 -4.46 -2.47
CA VAL A 22 15.68 -4.63 -1.52
C VAL A 22 16.10 -6.09 -1.41
N GLU A 23 15.14 -7.01 -1.28
CA GLU A 23 15.46 -8.44 -1.09
C GLU A 23 15.63 -9.21 -2.40
N ASP A 24 15.29 -8.61 -3.55
CA ASP A 24 15.24 -9.28 -4.87
C ASP A 24 14.42 -10.59 -4.81
N ASN A 25 13.41 -10.62 -3.95
CA ASN A 25 12.57 -11.76 -3.66
C ASN A 25 11.10 -11.33 -3.60
N PRO A 26 10.47 -11.04 -4.73
CA PRO A 26 9.08 -10.60 -4.76
C PRO A 26 8.16 -11.64 -4.12
N ILE A 27 7.50 -11.25 -3.03
CA ILE A 27 6.55 -12.10 -2.30
C ILE A 27 5.08 -11.90 -2.75
N ALA A 28 4.86 -10.98 -3.67
CA ALA A 28 3.58 -10.73 -4.31
C ALA A 28 3.77 -10.41 -5.78
N THR A 29 2.76 -10.73 -6.57
CA THR A 29 2.71 -10.39 -7.99
C THR A 29 2.32 -8.93 -8.19
N ASP A 30 2.65 -8.37 -9.36
CA ASP A 30 2.27 -7.00 -9.73
C ASP A 30 0.74 -6.81 -9.64
N GLU A 31 -0.05 -7.81 -10.01
CA GLU A 31 -1.52 -7.76 -9.94
C GLU A 31 -2.03 -7.71 -8.48
N GLU A 32 -1.43 -8.49 -7.58
CA GLU A 32 -1.77 -8.43 -6.16
C GLU A 32 -1.41 -7.07 -5.56
N TYR A 33 -0.23 -6.54 -5.91
CA TYR A 33 0.23 -5.23 -5.50
C TYR A 33 -0.73 -4.14 -5.98
N ASP A 34 -1.07 -4.12 -7.27
CA ASP A 34 -1.96 -3.14 -7.86
C ASP A 34 -3.36 -3.19 -7.24
N LYS A 35 -3.89 -4.39 -6.98
CA LYS A 35 -5.19 -4.54 -6.32
C LYS A 35 -5.18 -3.94 -4.92
N LEU A 36 -4.20 -4.30 -4.10
CA LEU A 36 -4.08 -3.80 -2.74
C LEU A 36 -3.83 -2.29 -2.71
N TYR A 37 -3.03 -1.80 -3.66
CA TYR A 37 -2.76 -0.38 -3.85
C TYR A 37 -4.05 0.40 -4.14
N HIS A 38 -4.89 -0.09 -5.05
CA HIS A 38 -6.17 0.55 -5.35
C HIS A 38 -7.11 0.59 -4.13
N GLU A 39 -7.18 -0.48 -3.33
CA GLU A 39 -7.99 -0.49 -2.11
C GLU A 39 -7.52 0.56 -1.09
N VAL A 40 -6.20 0.71 -0.93
CA VAL A 40 -5.58 1.72 -0.07
C VAL A 40 -5.85 3.12 -0.60
N LEU A 41 -5.65 3.34 -1.91
CA LEU A 41 -5.88 4.62 -2.57
C LEU A 41 -7.34 5.07 -2.49
N GLU A 42 -8.29 4.15 -2.67
CA GLU A 42 -9.72 4.45 -2.56
C GLU A 42 -10.07 4.89 -1.14
N TYR A 43 -9.53 4.21 -0.12
CA TYR A 43 -9.73 4.63 1.28
C TYR A 43 -9.15 6.01 1.55
N GLU A 44 -7.96 6.31 1.06
CA GLU A 44 -7.31 7.61 1.22
C GLU A 44 -8.02 8.74 0.48
N THR A 45 -8.56 8.43 -0.69
CA THR A 45 -9.38 9.37 -1.48
C THR A 45 -10.65 9.74 -0.73
N LEU A 46 -11.26 8.78 -0.02
CA LEU A 46 -12.45 8.99 0.80
C LEU A 46 -12.12 9.62 2.18
N ASN A 47 -10.91 9.44 2.69
CA ASN A 47 -10.46 9.87 4.02
C ASN A 47 -9.12 10.61 3.93
N SER A 48 -9.11 11.75 3.24
CA SER A 48 -7.88 12.51 2.95
C SER A 48 -7.18 13.04 4.20
N ASP A 49 -7.88 13.11 5.33
CA ASP A 49 -7.40 13.46 6.66
C ASP A 49 -6.74 12.30 7.42
N GLU A 50 -6.96 11.05 6.98
CA GLU A 50 -6.40 9.86 7.62
C GLU A 50 -5.23 9.22 6.84
N VAL A 51 -4.81 9.85 5.74
CA VAL A 51 -3.77 9.33 4.85
C VAL A 51 -2.42 9.29 5.55
N ALA A 52 -1.84 8.09 5.64
CA ALA A 52 -0.51 7.90 6.19
C ALA A 52 0.54 8.66 5.34
N GLU A 53 1.42 9.41 5.99
CA GLU A 53 2.48 10.17 5.30
C GLU A 53 3.48 9.25 4.59
N ASP A 54 3.67 8.05 5.10
CA ASP A 54 4.55 7.02 4.55
C ASP A 54 3.83 6.02 3.64
N SER A 55 2.59 6.33 3.24
CA SER A 55 1.83 5.47 2.34
C SER A 55 2.52 5.35 0.97
N PRO A 56 2.65 4.12 0.41
CA PRO A 56 3.18 3.90 -0.94
C PRO A 56 2.46 4.69 -2.03
N THR A 57 1.17 4.96 -1.83
CA THR A 57 0.32 5.73 -2.75
C THR A 57 0.73 7.19 -2.89
N LYS A 58 1.38 7.78 -1.88
CA LYS A 58 1.92 9.15 -1.94
C LYS A 58 3.27 9.25 -2.63
N ARG A 59 4.03 8.15 -2.71
CA ARG A 59 5.36 8.14 -3.37
C ARG A 59 5.26 8.07 -4.88
N VAL A 60 4.18 7.50 -5.40
CA VAL A 60 3.92 7.40 -6.84
C VAL A 60 3.02 8.56 -7.23
N GLY A 61 3.62 9.75 -7.34
CA GLY A 61 3.01 10.98 -7.84
C GLY A 61 3.75 11.48 -9.08
#